data_AF-A0A954VV85-F1
#
_entry.id   AF-A0A954VV85-F1
#
_cell.length_a   1.000
_cell.length_b   1.000
_cell.length_c   1.000
_cell.angle_alpha   90.00
_cell.angle_beta   90.00
_cell.angle_gamma   90.00
#
_symmetry.space_group_name_H-M   'P 1'
#
loop_
_entity.id
_entity.type
_entity.pdbx_description
1 polymer ?
#
loop_
_entity_poly.entity_id
_entity_poly.type
_entity_poly.pdbx_seq_one_letter_code
_entity_poly.pdbx_strand_id
1 'polypeptide(L)'
;MSAGQPSGESPSDRNHASEESQSANGTSAFEEMLQATHATERSLSPSEQVAVESIAKKYLGQEFCCQPILVELVEAFLKARLQQKMPAEGWQTMSQEVADVMYQTPETHDRLRVFWQRLCEKVS
;
A
#
# COMPACT_ATOMS: atom_id res chain seq x y z
N MET A 1 14.92 57.32 39.93
CA MET A 1 13.96 57.10 38.83
C MET A 1 14.69 56.26 37.79
N SER A 2 14.27 55.01 37.62
CA SER A 2 14.89 53.99 36.77
C SER A 2 14.14 53.86 35.45
N ALA A 3 14.87 53.72 34.34
CA ALA A 3 14.49 53.05 33.08
C ALA A 3 15.66 53.23 32.10
N GLY A 4 16.15 52.27 31.31
CA GLY A 4 15.79 50.89 31.08
C GLY A 4 16.61 50.43 29.87
N GLN A 5 17.44 49.38 30.02
CA GLN A 5 18.03 48.66 28.89
C GLN A 5 17.00 47.66 28.35
N PRO A 6 16.99 47.43 27.02
CA PRO A 6 16.72 46.09 26.52
C PRO A 6 17.93 45.57 25.73
N SER A 7 18.62 44.63 26.37
CA SER A 7 19.43 43.61 25.69
C SER A 7 18.49 42.56 25.11
N GLY A 8 18.73 42.13 23.88
CA GLY A 8 17.93 41.07 23.27
C GLY A 8 18.28 40.81 21.81
N GLU A 9 19.55 40.51 21.54
CA GLU A 9 19.98 39.95 20.26
C GLU A 9 19.76 38.43 20.22
N SER A 10 19.31 37.95 19.05
CA SER A 10 19.21 36.57 18.55
C SER A 10 18.04 35.71 19.02
N PRO A 11 17.35 34.97 18.11
CA PRO A 11 17.97 34.00 17.18
C PRO A 11 17.57 34.21 15.70
N SER A 12 18.48 34.08 14.73
CA SER A 12 18.77 32.81 14.04
C SER A 12 17.53 31.95 13.79
N ASP A 13 16.65 32.43 12.90
CA ASP A 13 15.61 31.60 12.28
C ASP A 13 16.32 30.58 11.37
N ARG A 14 16.62 29.43 11.97
CA ARG A 14 17.13 28.25 11.29
C ARG A 14 16.10 27.83 10.25
N ASN A 15 16.50 27.95 8.98
CA ASN A 15 16.19 26.97 7.96
C ASN A 15 16.18 25.56 8.57
N HIS A 16 15.00 25.01 8.79
CA HIS A 16 14.80 23.57 8.76
C HIS A 16 13.60 23.33 7.87
N ALA A 17 13.91 22.99 6.62
CA ALA A 17 12.98 22.36 5.72
C ALA A 17 12.51 21.08 6.41
N SER A 18 11.27 21.08 6.91
CA SER A 18 10.59 19.84 7.22
C SER A 18 10.18 19.21 5.89
N GLU A 19 11.11 18.46 5.29
CA GLU A 19 10.90 17.57 4.14
C GLU A 19 10.07 16.32 4.49
N GLU A 20 9.27 16.37 5.55
CA GLU A 20 8.49 15.25 6.05
C GLU A 20 7.08 15.27 5.45
N SER A 21 6.95 15.06 4.14
CA SER A 21 5.63 14.94 3.49
C SER A 21 5.64 14.14 2.17
N GLN A 22 6.58 13.22 1.96
CA GLN A 22 6.60 12.39 0.74
C GLN A 22 6.45 10.87 0.93
N SER A 23 6.36 10.35 2.17
CA SER A 23 6.18 8.91 2.42
C SER A 23 4.79 8.49 2.91
N ALA A 24 3.75 9.31 2.73
CA ALA A 24 2.39 8.98 3.20
C ALA A 24 1.55 8.17 2.19
N ASN A 25 1.86 8.22 0.88
CA ASN A 25 0.99 7.62 -0.14
C ASN A 25 1.12 6.09 -0.25
N GLY A 26 2.30 5.51 0.00
CA GLY A 26 2.51 4.05 -0.06
C GLY A 26 1.87 3.32 1.12
N THR A 27 2.00 3.89 2.32
CA THR A 27 1.43 3.33 3.55
C THR A 27 -0.10 3.40 3.52
N SER A 28 -0.68 4.47 2.99
CA SER A 28 -2.14 4.58 2.83
C SER A 28 -2.71 3.50 1.91
N ALA A 29 -2.06 3.24 0.76
CA ALA A 29 -2.54 2.21 -0.17
C ALA A 29 -2.40 0.79 0.41
N PHE A 30 -1.34 0.53 1.16
CA PHE A 30 -1.14 -0.73 1.90
C PHE A 30 -2.18 -0.91 3.00
N GLU A 31 -2.41 0.12 3.82
CA GLU A 31 -3.37 0.07 4.92
C GLU A 31 -4.81 -0.06 4.39
N GLU A 32 -5.11 0.59 3.26
CA GLU A 32 -6.40 0.42 2.57
C GLU A 32 -6.55 -0.96 1.91
N MET A 33 -5.48 -1.56 1.38
CA MET A 33 -5.50 -2.94 0.89
C MET A 33 -5.74 -3.93 2.03
N LEU A 34 -5.07 -3.72 3.16
CA LEU A 34 -5.34 -4.43 4.41
C LEU A 34 -6.80 -4.26 4.84
N GLN A 35 -7.34 -3.05 4.80
CA GLN A 35 -8.76 -2.84 5.09
C GLN A 35 -9.69 -3.53 4.08
N ALA A 36 -9.33 -3.58 2.79
CA ALA A 36 -10.07 -4.33 1.78
C ALA A 36 -10.03 -5.85 2.03
N THR A 37 -8.95 -6.38 2.62
CA THR A 37 -8.91 -7.79 3.07
C THR A 37 -9.70 -8.04 4.36
N HIS A 38 -9.82 -7.04 5.24
CA HIS A 38 -10.60 -7.12 6.48
C HIS A 38 -12.10 -7.04 6.25
N ALA A 39 -12.51 -6.12 5.38
CA ALA A 39 -13.90 -5.80 5.20
C ALA A 39 -14.49 -6.78 4.19
N THR A 40 -15.25 -7.75 4.71
CA THR A 40 -16.36 -8.38 3.98
C THR A 40 -17.34 -7.30 3.43
N GLU A 41 -17.21 -6.04 3.85
CA GLU A 41 -18.07 -4.90 3.51
C GLU A 41 -17.46 -3.86 2.55
N ARG A 42 -16.13 -3.83 2.30
CA ARG A 42 -15.56 -2.87 1.34
C ARG A 42 -15.56 -3.50 -0.04
N SER A 43 -16.63 -3.25 -0.78
CA SER A 43 -16.75 -3.65 -2.19
C SER A 43 -15.57 -3.11 -2.98
N LEU A 44 -14.79 -4.03 -3.57
CA LEU A 44 -13.82 -3.69 -4.60
C LEU A 44 -14.51 -2.88 -5.69
N SER A 45 -13.85 -1.84 -6.19
CA SER A 45 -14.31 -1.18 -7.41
C SER A 45 -14.34 -2.19 -8.56
N PRO A 46 -15.19 -1.99 -9.58
CA PRO A 46 -15.26 -2.91 -10.72
C PRO A 46 -13.89 -3.16 -11.39
N SER A 47 -13.05 -2.12 -11.47
CA SER A 47 -11.69 -2.21 -12.03
C SER A 47 -10.74 -3.05 -11.16
N GLU A 48 -10.81 -2.91 -9.83
CA GLU A 48 -10.01 -3.73 -8.92
C GLU A 48 -10.47 -5.18 -9.00
N GLN A 49 -11.78 -5.41 -9.00
CA GLN A 49 -12.37 -6.74 -9.04
C GLN A 49 -11.95 -7.48 -10.32
N VAL A 50 -12.06 -6.85 -11.49
CA VAL A 50 -11.59 -7.44 -12.76
C VAL A 50 -10.10 -7.75 -12.73
N ALA A 51 -9.28 -6.87 -12.15
CA ALA A 51 -7.83 -7.05 -12.10
C ALA A 51 -7.46 -8.23 -11.19
N VAL A 52 -8.02 -8.32 -9.98
CA VAL A 52 -7.72 -9.42 -9.05
C VAL A 52 -8.29 -10.75 -9.54
N GLU A 53 -9.49 -10.76 -10.13
CA GLU A 53 -10.07 -11.98 -10.73
C GLU A 53 -9.21 -12.51 -11.89
N SER A 54 -8.59 -11.61 -12.66
CA SER A 54 -7.67 -12.02 -13.73
C SER A 54 -6.42 -12.71 -13.18
N ILE A 55 -5.88 -12.23 -12.05
CA ILE A 55 -4.75 -12.87 -11.36
C ILE A 55 -5.18 -14.21 -10.75
N ALA A 56 -6.35 -14.27 -10.11
CA ALA A 56 -6.90 -15.52 -9.57
C ALA A 56 -7.09 -16.58 -10.64
N LYS A 57 -7.57 -16.21 -11.82
CA LYS A 57 -7.66 -17.12 -12.98
C LYS A 57 -6.29 -17.58 -13.47
N LYS A 58 -5.31 -16.66 -13.52
CA LYS A 58 -3.92 -16.96 -13.95
C LYS A 58 -3.24 -17.97 -13.03
N TYR A 59 -3.49 -17.89 -11.72
CA TYR A 59 -2.88 -18.73 -10.70
C TYR A 59 -3.84 -19.75 -10.07
N LEU A 60 -4.94 -20.06 -10.75
CA LEU A 60 -5.95 -20.98 -10.23
C LEU A 60 -5.32 -22.35 -9.91
N GLY A 61 -5.58 -22.87 -8.72
CA GLY A 61 -5.01 -24.14 -8.24
C GLY A 61 -3.58 -24.03 -7.68
N GLN A 62 -2.97 -22.85 -7.67
CA GLN A 62 -1.72 -22.61 -6.93
C GLN A 62 -2.01 -22.20 -5.48
N GLU A 63 -1.15 -22.67 -4.57
CA GLU A 63 -1.23 -22.32 -3.16
C GLU A 63 -0.76 -20.88 -2.93
N PHE A 64 -1.45 -20.17 -2.03
CA PHE A 64 -1.10 -18.82 -1.59
C PHE A 64 0.11 -18.84 -0.65
N CYS A 65 1.26 -19.29 -1.16
CA CYS A 65 2.53 -19.30 -0.45
C CYS A 65 3.66 -18.68 -1.30
N CYS A 66 3.37 -18.33 -2.56
CA CYS A 66 4.32 -17.78 -3.50
C CYS A 66 4.31 -16.24 -3.47
N GLN A 67 5.45 -15.64 -3.14
CA GLN A 67 5.69 -14.20 -3.32
C GLN A 67 5.19 -13.62 -4.67
N PRO A 68 5.33 -14.28 -5.84
CA PRO A 68 4.85 -13.72 -7.11
C PRO A 68 3.34 -13.44 -7.15
N ILE A 69 2.52 -14.27 -6.49
CA ILE A 69 1.06 -14.04 -6.46
C ILE A 69 0.74 -12.77 -5.67
N LEU A 70 1.41 -12.60 -4.53
CA LEU A 70 1.23 -11.44 -3.67
C LEU A 70 1.69 -10.16 -4.37
N VAL A 71 2.84 -10.18 -5.03
CA VAL A 71 3.36 -9.04 -5.78
C VAL A 71 2.39 -8.62 -6.89
N GLU A 72 1.87 -9.57 -7.68
CA GLU A 72 0.91 -9.23 -8.74
C GLU A 72 -0.43 -8.72 -8.20
N LEU A 73 -0.92 -9.28 -7.10
CA LEU A 73 -2.14 -8.79 -6.45
C LEU A 73 -1.95 -7.34 -5.99
N VAL A 74 -0.85 -7.07 -5.29
CA VAL A 74 -0.51 -5.72 -4.82
C VAL A 74 -0.41 -4.77 -6.00
N GLU A 75 0.29 -5.18 -7.07
CA GLU A 75 0.45 -4.37 -8.28
C GLU A 75 -0.89 -4.04 -8.94
N ALA A 76 -1.80 -5.03 -9.07
CA ALA A 76 -3.13 -4.81 -9.63
C ALA A 76 -3.96 -3.83 -8.80
N PHE A 77 -3.92 -3.94 -7.48
CA PHE A 77 -4.59 -3.00 -6.59
C PHE A 77 -4.02 -1.59 -6.72
N LEU A 78 -2.70 -1.45 -6.67
CA LEU A 78 -2.03 -0.17 -6.78
C LEU A 78 -2.32 0.50 -8.13
N LYS A 79 -2.26 -0.25 -9.24
CA LYS A 79 -2.60 0.25 -10.58
C LYS A 79 -4.05 0.70 -10.70
N ALA A 80 -4.99 -0.09 -10.17
CA ALA A 80 -6.41 0.23 -10.23
C ALA A 80 -6.75 1.49 -9.41
N ARG A 81 -6.05 1.70 -8.28
CA ARG A 81 -6.29 2.83 -7.36
C ARG A 81 -5.61 4.11 -7.78
N LEU A 82 -4.31 4.03 -8.05
CA LEU A 82 -3.51 5.22 -8.27
C LEU A 82 -3.79 5.83 -9.64
N GLN A 83 -4.36 5.09 -10.61
CA GLN A 83 -4.67 5.53 -11.99
C GLN A 83 -3.52 6.32 -12.65
N GLN A 84 -2.31 6.19 -12.12
CA GLN A 84 -1.18 7.05 -12.42
C GLN A 84 -0.29 6.40 -13.47
N LYS A 85 0.29 7.24 -14.33
CA LYS A 85 1.30 6.84 -15.31
C LYS A 85 2.67 6.75 -14.63
N MET A 86 2.84 5.79 -13.73
CA MET A 86 4.21 5.39 -13.33
C MET A 86 4.81 4.46 -14.40
N PRO A 87 6.14 4.53 -14.62
CA PRO A 87 6.84 3.57 -15.45
C PRO A 87 6.71 2.16 -14.87
N ALA A 88 6.73 1.14 -15.75
CA ALA A 88 6.52 -0.26 -15.36
C ALA A 88 7.49 -0.73 -14.26
N GLU A 89 8.75 -0.30 -14.32
CA GLU A 89 9.78 -0.62 -13.32
C GLU A 89 9.45 -0.05 -11.92
N GLY A 90 8.80 1.11 -11.87
CA GLY A 90 8.35 1.73 -10.62
C GLY A 90 7.23 0.93 -9.96
N TRP A 91 6.31 0.36 -10.75
CA TRP A 91 5.25 -0.50 -10.24
C TRP A 91 5.79 -1.78 -9.63
N GLN A 92 6.72 -2.44 -10.31
CA GLN A 92 7.28 -3.70 -9.84
C GLN A 92 8.02 -3.52 -8.52
N THR A 93 8.88 -2.49 -8.43
CA THR A 93 9.66 -2.20 -7.21
C THR A 93 8.73 -1.91 -6.03
N MET A 94 7.76 -1.00 -6.21
CA MET A 94 6.83 -0.64 -5.15
C MET A 94 5.96 -1.82 -4.72
N SER A 95 5.47 -2.61 -5.68
CA SER A 95 4.63 -3.78 -5.37
C SER A 95 5.42 -4.85 -4.63
N GLN A 96 6.71 -4.99 -4.92
CA GLN A 96 7.59 -5.93 -4.24
C GLN A 96 7.90 -5.49 -2.81
N GLU A 97 8.20 -4.20 -2.59
CA GLU A 97 8.39 -3.67 -1.22
C GLU A 97 7.12 -3.84 -0.36
N VAL A 98 5.96 -3.52 -0.93
CA VAL A 98 4.68 -3.69 -0.23
C VAL A 98 4.37 -5.16 0.03
N ALA A 99 4.59 -6.05 -0.95
CA ALA A 99 4.42 -7.49 -0.78
C ALA A 99 5.36 -8.07 0.29
N ASP A 100 6.59 -7.59 0.37
CA ASP A 100 7.56 -8.04 1.37
C ASP A 100 7.09 -7.67 2.79
N VAL A 101 6.65 -6.42 3.00
CA VAL A 101 6.07 -5.99 4.27
C VAL A 101 4.82 -6.78 4.65
N MET A 102 3.95 -7.06 3.68
CA MET A 102 2.76 -7.90 3.87
C MET A 102 3.12 -9.33 4.27
N TYR A 103 4.16 -9.90 3.64
CA TYR A 103 4.61 -11.26 3.90
C TYR A 103 5.27 -11.41 5.27
N GLN A 104 6.03 -10.40 5.70
CA GLN A 104 6.67 -10.38 7.02
C GLN A 104 5.67 -10.22 8.18
N THR A 105 4.43 -9.80 7.89
CA THR A 105 3.38 -9.64 8.89
C THR A 105 2.43 -10.86 8.90
N PRO A 106 2.53 -11.77 9.89
CA PRO A 106 1.80 -13.04 9.86
C PRO A 106 0.28 -12.89 9.85
N GLU A 107 -0.27 -11.87 10.53
CA GLU A 107 -1.71 -11.55 10.48
C GLU A 107 -2.16 -11.14 9.07
N THR A 108 -1.36 -10.32 8.39
CA THR A 108 -1.64 -9.86 7.03
C THR A 108 -1.58 -11.02 6.04
N HIS A 109 -0.58 -11.89 6.21
CA HIS A 109 -0.44 -13.10 5.40
C HIS A 109 -1.65 -14.03 5.51
N ASP A 110 -2.14 -14.30 6.72
CA ASP A 110 -3.30 -15.17 6.92
C ASP A 110 -4.58 -14.58 6.30
N ARG A 111 -4.78 -13.26 6.46
CA ARG A 111 -5.91 -12.54 5.84
C ARG A 111 -5.87 -12.58 4.32
N LEU A 112 -4.70 -12.35 3.74
CA LEU A 112 -4.51 -12.42 2.29
C LEU A 112 -4.74 -13.84 1.75
N ARG A 113 -4.33 -14.86 2.50
CA ARG A 113 -4.61 -16.27 2.15
C ARG A 113 -6.10 -16.55 2.12
N VAL A 114 -6.85 -16.09 3.12
CA VAL A 114 -8.33 -16.22 3.15
C VAL A 114 -8.98 -15.46 2.00
N PHE A 115 -8.53 -14.22 1.74
CA PHE A 115 -9.01 -13.43 0.60
C PHE A 115 -8.76 -14.14 -0.73
N TRP A 116 -7.57 -14.69 -0.93
CA TRP A 116 -7.20 -15.45 -2.11
C TRP A 116 -8.06 -16.68 -2.33
N GLN A 117 -8.30 -17.46 -1.26
CA GLN A 117 -9.18 -18.63 -1.33
C GLN A 117 -10.58 -18.25 -1.81
N ARG A 118 -11.19 -17.22 -1.20
CA ARG A 118 -12.52 -16.72 -1.61
C ARG A 118 -12.52 -16.24 -3.06
N LEU A 119 -11.44 -15.58 -3.48
CA LEU A 119 -11.31 -15.09 -4.85
C LEU A 119 -11.21 -16.25 -5.85
N CYS A 120 -10.45 -17.31 -5.53
CA CYS A 120 -10.37 -18.53 -6.32
C CYS A 120 -11.72 -19.24 -6.40
N GLU A 121 -12.47 -19.34 -5.31
CA GLU A 121 -13.82 -19.92 -5.29
C GLU A 121 -14.79 -19.14 -6.19
N LYS A 122 -14.64 -17.81 -6.29
CA LYS A 122 -15.49 -16.97 -7.13
C LYS A 122 -15.21 -17.11 -8.63
N VAL A 123 -13.97 -17.42 -9.02
CA VAL A 123 -13.56 -17.52 -10.42
C VAL A 123 -13.49 -18.95 -10.95
N SER A 124 -13.62 -19.95 -10.08
CA SER A 124 -13.75 -21.37 -10.42
C SER A 124 -15.14 -21.71 -10.96
#